data_AF-A0A7S3ZI63-F1
#
_entry.id   AF-A0A7S3ZI63-F1
#
_cell.length_a   1.000
_cell.length_b   1.000
_cell.length_c   1.000
_cell.angle_alpha   90.00
_cell.angle_beta   90.00
_cell.angle_gamma   90.00
#
_symmetry.space_group_name_H-M   'P 1'
#
loop_
_entity.id
_entity.type
_entity.pdbx_description
1 polymer ?
#
loop_
_entity_poly.entity_id
_entity_poly.type
_entity_poly.pdbx_seq_one_letter_code
_entity_poly.pdbx_strand_id
1 'polypeptide(L)'
;GKGVFQDQGDWYLFDDEEVRRASKDEAVVDNFGGAKSAYMLIYRNVQDLLNERNQNQHNQNKQSHHLDLFNKTKEHYKSALAHQRHCSLVDVTVIDTTEQTINQPKGKKTFKLWTPNNGTVKDFLKEVKKSTGLEPWQVHVMIVKTNTITRVLTEDDPIALVLLAAFDPNTSVHVHRIPSHHFETQRGSKVVSVCHCTSGIDGTLSLWGSPFFWLISKGQKPIDVVYELETALGLKIHEEIVPSISLK
;
A
#
# COMPACT_ATOMS: atom_id res chain seq x y z
N GLY A 1 13.75 -10.84 -18.93
CA GLY A 1 13.73 -10.53 -20.38
C GLY A 1 12.38 -9.95 -20.74
N LYS A 2 12.34 -8.94 -21.61
CA LYS A 2 11.10 -8.25 -21.98
C LYS A 2 10.33 -9.02 -23.04
N GLY A 3 9.05 -9.25 -22.80
CA GLY A 3 8.11 -9.90 -23.71
C GLY A 3 6.88 -9.04 -23.95
N VAL A 4 6.26 -9.21 -25.11
CA VAL A 4 5.01 -8.55 -25.47
C VAL A 4 4.01 -9.62 -25.90
N PHE A 5 2.77 -9.50 -25.43
CA PHE A 5 1.70 -10.45 -25.73
C PHE A 5 0.42 -9.73 -26.10
N GLN A 6 -0.33 -10.30 -27.05
CA GLN A 6 -1.65 -9.82 -27.45
C GLN A 6 -2.72 -10.87 -27.12
N ASP A 7 -3.80 -10.44 -26.46
CA ASP A 7 -5.02 -11.23 -26.33
C ASP A 7 -6.25 -10.40 -26.66
N GLN A 8 -7.10 -10.89 -27.56
CA GLN A 8 -8.36 -10.25 -27.98
C GLN A 8 -8.26 -8.76 -28.37
N GLY A 9 -7.10 -8.32 -28.84
CA GLY A 9 -6.85 -6.92 -29.21
C GLY A 9 -6.16 -6.09 -28.13
N ASP A 10 -6.08 -6.59 -26.89
CA ASP A 10 -5.34 -5.98 -25.80
C ASP A 10 -3.89 -6.43 -25.79
N TRP A 11 -2.98 -5.49 -25.49
CA TRP A 11 -1.54 -5.73 -25.43
C TRP A 11 -1.03 -5.64 -24.00
N TYR A 12 -0.08 -6.52 -23.68
CA TYR A 12 0.55 -6.62 -22.37
C TYR A 12 2.07 -6.68 -22.52
N LEU A 13 2.77 -5.91 -21.68
CA LEU A 13 4.22 -5.95 -21.55
C LEU A 13 4.58 -6.77 -20.31
N PHE A 14 5.47 -7.73 -20.50
CA PHE A 14 6.08 -8.55 -19.45
C PHE A 14 7.53 -8.12 -19.30
N ASP A 15 7.87 -7.50 -18.18
CA ASP A 15 9.22 -7.06 -17.85
C ASP A 15 9.66 -7.74 -16.55
N ASP A 16 10.21 -8.94 -16.69
CA ASP A 16 10.53 -9.83 -15.57
C ASP A 16 9.29 -10.14 -14.69
N GLU A 17 9.22 -9.56 -13.50
CA GLU A 17 8.12 -9.77 -12.55
C GLU A 17 6.95 -8.80 -12.76
N GLU A 18 7.15 -7.73 -13.53
CA GLU A 18 6.13 -6.73 -13.79
C GLU A 18 5.32 -7.07 -15.04
N VAL A 19 4.00 -7.03 -14.88
CA VAL A 19 3.05 -7.17 -15.99
C VAL A 19 2.15 -5.95 -16.01
N ARG A 20 2.10 -5.27 -17.17
CA ARG A 20 1.20 -4.14 -17.37
C ARG A 20 0.56 -4.15 -18.73
N ARG A 21 -0.57 -3.45 -18.84
CA ARG A 21 -1.22 -3.17 -20.12
C ARG A 21 -0.34 -2.20 -20.91
N ALA A 22 -0.28 -2.39 -22.23
CA ALA A 22 0.47 -1.58 -23.17
C ALA A 22 -0.43 -1.17 -24.34
N SER A 23 -0.02 -0.12 -25.06
CA SER A 23 -0.62 0.22 -26.35
C SER A 23 -0.05 -0.65 -27.46
N LYS A 24 -0.73 -0.69 -28.62
CA LYS A 24 -0.21 -1.36 -29.81
C LYS A 24 1.10 -0.73 -30.28
N ASP A 25 1.24 0.59 -30.17
CA ASP A 25 2.42 1.31 -30.62
C ASP A 25 3.63 0.93 -29.76
N GLU A 26 3.46 0.91 -28.44
CA GLU A 26 4.49 0.47 -27.50
C GLU A 26 4.87 -1.02 -27.69
N ALA A 27 3.88 -1.85 -28.00
CA ALA A 27 4.05 -3.27 -28.22
C ALA A 27 4.75 -3.61 -29.55
N VAL A 28 4.47 -2.85 -30.61
CA VAL A 28 4.83 -3.20 -31.99
C VAL A 28 5.69 -2.12 -32.65
N VAL A 29 5.21 -0.89 -32.69
CA VAL A 29 5.83 0.22 -33.44
C VAL A 29 7.17 0.61 -32.83
N ASP A 30 7.21 0.79 -31.51
CA ASP A 30 8.40 1.23 -30.78
C ASP A 30 9.52 0.18 -30.75
N ASN A 31 9.24 -1.05 -31.21
CA ASN A 31 10.21 -2.14 -31.32
C ASN A 31 10.73 -2.35 -32.75
N PHE A 32 10.35 -1.49 -33.71
CA PHE A 32 10.94 -1.46 -35.06
C PHE A 32 12.19 -0.57 -35.11
N GLY A 33 13.36 -1.18 -34.90
CA GLY A 33 14.66 -0.52 -35.09
C GLY A 33 15.07 0.44 -33.96
N GLY A 34 16.35 0.80 -33.91
CA GLY A 34 16.93 1.64 -32.85
C GLY A 34 17.55 0.85 -31.69
N ALA A 35 17.58 1.44 -30.49
CA ALA A 35 18.27 0.89 -29.30
C ALA A 35 17.53 -0.28 -28.62
N LYS A 36 16.25 -0.48 -28.91
CA LYS A 36 15.44 -1.61 -28.45
C LYS A 36 14.70 -2.17 -29.67
N SER A 37 15.06 -3.38 -30.08
CA SER A 37 14.47 -4.01 -31.25
C SER A 37 13.93 -5.39 -30.90
N ALA A 38 12.85 -5.79 -31.56
CA ALA A 38 12.30 -7.12 -31.41
C ALA A 38 13.32 -8.16 -31.89
N TYR A 39 13.70 -9.08 -30.99
CA TYR A 39 14.63 -10.17 -31.31
C TYR A 39 13.91 -11.39 -31.92
N MET A 40 12.69 -11.68 -31.46
CA MET A 40 11.91 -12.83 -31.89
C MET A 40 10.43 -12.45 -31.99
N LEU A 41 9.79 -12.84 -33.10
CA LEU A 41 8.37 -12.65 -33.34
C LEU A 41 7.68 -14.01 -33.35
N ILE A 42 6.63 -14.16 -32.53
CA ILE A 42 5.84 -15.39 -32.46
C ILE A 42 4.48 -15.11 -33.09
N TYR A 43 4.23 -15.69 -34.27
CA TYR A 43 2.93 -15.66 -34.93
C TYR A 43 2.18 -16.97 -34.67
N ARG A 44 0.86 -16.89 -34.55
CA ARG A 44 0.00 -18.05 -34.39
C ARG A 44 -1.15 -18.00 -35.39
N ASN A 45 -1.57 -19.18 -35.84
CA ASN A 45 -2.75 -19.30 -36.66
C ASN A 45 -3.99 -19.03 -35.79
N VAL A 46 -4.89 -18.17 -36.29
CA VAL A 46 -6.13 -17.80 -35.60
C VAL A 46 -7.01 -19.02 -35.32
N GLN A 47 -7.00 -20.01 -36.23
CA GLN A 47 -7.81 -21.22 -36.09
C GLN A 47 -7.33 -22.12 -34.95
N ASP A 48 -6.01 -22.21 -34.75
CA ASP A 48 -5.43 -23.01 -33.67
C ASP A 48 -5.73 -22.40 -32.29
N LEU A 49 -5.71 -21.07 -32.20
CA LEU A 49 -6.09 -20.34 -30.97
C LEU A 49 -7.55 -20.60 -30.56
N LEU A 50 -8.45 -20.69 -31.53
CA LEU A 50 -9.86 -21.00 -31.27
C LEU A 50 -10.04 -22.46 -30.80
N ASN A 51 -9.27 -23.39 -31.37
CA ASN A 51 -9.31 -24.80 -31.00
C ASN A 51 -8.72 -25.06 -29.60
N GLU A 52 -7.61 -24.42 -29.24
CA GLU A 52 -6.98 -24.53 -27.92
C GLU A 52 -7.85 -23.95 -26.79
N ARG A 53 -8.56 -22.85 -27.05
CA ARG A 53 -9.53 -22.28 -26.08
C ARG A 53 -10.62 -23.27 -25.71
N ASN A 54 -11.13 -24.02 -26.70
CA ASN A 54 -12.17 -25.03 -26.48
C ASN A 54 -11.64 -26.26 -25.74
N GLN A 55 -10.36 -26.63 -25.92
CA GLN A 55 -9.73 -27.74 -25.20
C GLN A 55 -9.39 -27.40 -23.74
N ASN A 56 -8.97 -26.17 -23.45
CA ASN A 56 -8.63 -25.74 -22.09
C ASN A 56 -9.85 -25.68 -21.15
N GLN A 57 -11.07 -25.52 -21.69
CA GLN A 57 -12.30 -25.62 -20.91
C GLN A 57 -12.67 -27.07 -20.54
N HIS A 58 -12.17 -28.07 -21.27
CA HIS A 58 -12.52 -29.48 -21.06
C HIS A 58 -11.52 -30.23 -20.14
N ASN A 59 -10.33 -29.66 -19.89
CA ASN A 59 -9.26 -30.30 -19.10
C ASN A 59 -9.29 -29.99 -17.59
N GLN A 60 -10.33 -29.31 -17.08
CA GLN A 60 -10.42 -28.96 -15.65
C GLN A 60 -10.55 -30.17 -14.70
N ASN A 61 -10.82 -31.38 -15.21
CA ASN A 61 -11.07 -32.57 -14.38
C ASN A 61 -9.87 -33.54 -14.19
N LYS A 62 -8.65 -33.22 -14.65
CA LYS A 62 -7.49 -34.16 -14.54
C LYS A 62 -6.29 -33.65 -13.72
N GLN A 63 -6.42 -32.58 -12.93
CA GLN A 63 -5.27 -31.93 -12.27
C GLN A 63 -5.09 -32.22 -10.77
N SER A 64 -5.91 -33.07 -10.13
CA SER A 64 -5.84 -33.29 -8.68
C SER A 64 -4.47 -33.80 -8.17
N HIS A 65 -3.83 -34.74 -8.87
CA HIS A 65 -2.52 -35.26 -8.45
C HIS A 65 -1.37 -34.25 -8.65
N HIS A 66 -1.41 -33.47 -9.74
CA HIS A 66 -0.41 -32.42 -9.99
C HIS A 66 -0.58 -31.24 -9.04
N LEU A 67 -1.82 -30.91 -8.65
CA LEU A 67 -2.09 -29.86 -7.67
C LEU A 67 -1.58 -30.23 -6.29
N ASP A 68 -1.77 -31.48 -5.86
CA ASP A 68 -1.24 -31.98 -4.59
C ASP A 68 0.29 -32.00 -4.57
N LEU A 69 0.92 -32.45 -5.66
CA LEU A 69 2.37 -32.43 -5.78
C LEU A 69 2.91 -30.99 -5.78
N PHE A 70 2.26 -30.08 -6.53
CA PHE A 70 2.61 -28.66 -6.55
C PHE A 70 2.50 -28.02 -5.17
N ASN A 71 1.42 -28.29 -4.42
CA ASN A 71 1.22 -27.76 -3.08
C ASN A 71 2.27 -28.30 -2.09
N LYS A 72 2.58 -29.60 -2.15
CA LYS A 72 3.66 -30.19 -1.33
C LYS A 72 5.03 -29.57 -1.63
N THR A 73 5.35 -29.41 -2.92
CA THR A 73 6.60 -28.77 -3.34
C THR A 73 6.64 -27.30 -2.92
N LYS A 74 5.53 -26.56 -3.03
CA LYS A 74 5.42 -25.18 -2.56
C LYS A 74 5.70 -25.05 -1.06
N GLU A 75 5.16 -25.93 -0.23
CA GLU A 75 5.45 -25.94 1.21
C GLU A 75 6.92 -26.28 1.51
N HIS A 76 7.51 -27.21 0.77
CA HIS A 76 8.94 -27.52 0.88
C HIS A 76 9.81 -26.31 0.50
N TYR A 77 9.48 -25.59 -0.58
CA TYR A 77 10.18 -24.36 -0.97
C TYR A 77 9.98 -23.21 0.02
N LYS A 78 8.79 -23.04 0.60
CA LYS A 78 8.57 -22.06 1.69
C LYS A 78 9.52 -22.32 2.87
N SER A 79 9.71 -23.59 3.23
CA SER A 79 10.63 -23.98 4.31
C SER A 79 12.11 -23.71 3.96
N ALA A 80 12.48 -23.86 2.68
CA ALA A 80 13.82 -23.58 2.18
C ALA A 80 14.10 -22.06 2.05
N LEU A 81 13.14 -21.29 1.53
CA LEU A 81 13.21 -19.82 1.41
C LEU A 81 13.22 -19.10 2.76
N ALA A 82 12.68 -19.72 3.83
CA ALA A 82 12.84 -19.21 5.18
C ALA A 82 14.32 -19.02 5.59
N HIS A 83 15.27 -19.71 4.91
CA HIS A 83 16.71 -19.66 5.16
C HIS A 83 17.46 -18.62 4.29
N GLN A 84 16.85 -18.05 3.24
CA GLN A 84 17.40 -16.96 2.43
C GLN A 84 16.43 -15.77 2.44
N ARG A 85 16.34 -15.08 3.58
CA ARG A 85 15.55 -13.85 3.66
C ARG A 85 16.30 -12.71 2.99
N HIS A 86 16.01 -12.47 1.73
CA HIS A 86 16.33 -11.18 1.10
C HIS A 86 15.50 -10.11 1.82
N CYS A 87 16.15 -9.34 2.69
CA CYS A 87 15.54 -8.23 3.42
C CYS A 87 16.10 -6.90 2.93
N SER A 88 15.24 -5.90 2.87
CA SER A 88 15.60 -4.50 2.64
C SER A 88 15.53 -3.75 3.96
N LEU A 89 16.44 -2.79 4.15
CA LEU A 89 16.39 -1.88 5.29
C LEU A 89 15.52 -0.67 4.92
N VAL A 90 14.46 -0.44 5.69
CA VAL A 90 13.47 0.61 5.43
C VAL A 90 13.40 1.57 6.61
N ASP A 91 13.37 2.87 6.32
CA ASP A 91 13.08 3.91 7.32
C ASP A 91 11.56 3.97 7.58
N VAL A 92 11.18 3.80 8.84
CA VAL A 92 9.78 3.79 9.28
C VAL A 92 9.59 4.79 10.40
N THR A 93 8.62 5.68 10.23
CA THR A 93 8.23 6.62 11.28
C THR A 93 7.21 5.97 12.19
N VAL A 94 7.57 5.75 13.46
CA VAL A 94 6.64 5.28 14.48
C VAL A 94 6.14 6.50 15.26
N ILE A 95 4.82 6.60 15.40
CA ILE A 95 4.15 7.66 16.16
C ILE A 95 3.36 7.00 17.28
N ASP A 96 3.89 7.11 18.50
CA ASP A 96 3.17 6.71 19.71
C ASP A 96 2.47 7.92 20.33
N THR A 97 1.14 7.84 20.42
CA THR A 97 0.26 8.91 20.92
C THR A 97 -0.23 8.67 22.35
N THR A 98 0.25 7.64 23.07
CA THR A 98 -0.27 7.31 24.41
C THR A 98 0.09 8.29 25.52
N GLU A 99 1.05 9.20 25.31
CA GLU A 99 1.60 10.00 26.41
C GLU A 99 1.54 11.54 26.25
N GLN A 100 0.99 12.12 25.17
CA GLN A 100 0.98 13.59 25.01
C GLN A 100 0.13 14.13 23.85
N THR A 101 -0.06 15.46 23.84
CA THR A 101 -0.76 16.26 22.84
C THR A 101 -0.28 16.00 21.40
N ILE A 102 -1.23 15.82 20.48
CA ILE A 102 -1.03 15.34 19.09
C ILE A 102 -0.14 16.27 18.25
N ASN A 103 0.01 17.54 18.63
CA ASN A 103 0.79 18.53 17.87
C ASN A 103 2.29 18.55 18.14
N GLN A 104 2.74 17.89 19.20
CA GLN A 104 4.16 17.66 19.42
C GLN A 104 4.35 16.20 19.81
N PRO A 105 4.26 15.27 18.85
CA PRO A 105 4.65 13.91 19.14
C PRO A 105 6.17 13.90 19.34
N LYS A 106 6.63 14.18 20.57
CA LYS A 106 7.98 13.81 21.01
C LYS A 106 8.19 12.29 20.88
N GLY A 107 7.11 11.53 20.69
CA GLY A 107 7.09 10.12 20.32
C GLY A 107 7.30 9.81 18.84
N LYS A 108 7.46 10.82 17.94
CA LYS A 108 7.85 10.56 16.55
C LYS A 108 9.30 10.08 16.51
N LYS A 109 9.49 8.77 16.30
CA LYS A 109 10.79 8.14 16.20
C LYS A 109 10.92 7.41 14.86
N THR A 110 12.03 7.63 14.18
CA THR A 110 12.35 6.92 12.95
C THR A 110 13.16 5.68 13.29
N PHE A 111 12.69 4.51 12.85
CA PHE A 111 13.34 3.23 13.01
C PHE A 111 13.80 2.70 11.65
N LYS A 112 14.97 2.07 11.62
CA LYS A 112 15.42 1.29 10.46
C LYS A 112 15.02 -0.16 10.67
N LEU A 113 14.03 -0.63 9.90
CA LEU A 113 13.46 -1.97 10.04
C LEU A 113 13.87 -2.87 8.86
N TRP A 114 14.26 -4.10 9.16
CA TRP A 114 14.49 -5.12 8.16
C TRP A 114 13.15 -5.66 7.66
N THR A 115 12.79 -5.26 6.45
CA THR A 115 11.54 -5.64 5.80
C THR A 115 11.83 -6.74 4.79
N PRO A 116 11.09 -7.87 4.81
CA PRO A 116 11.30 -8.91 3.82
C PRO A 116 10.92 -8.38 2.42
N ASN A 117 11.66 -8.79 1.39
CA ASN A 117 11.40 -8.35 0.01
C ASN A 117 10.12 -8.96 -0.57
N ASN A 118 9.61 -10.02 0.05
CA ASN A 118 8.40 -10.74 -0.34
C ASN A 118 7.58 -11.12 0.90
N GLY A 119 6.31 -11.47 0.68
CA GLY A 119 5.36 -11.77 1.75
C GLY A 119 4.38 -10.63 2.01
N THR A 120 3.98 -10.47 3.26
CA THR A 120 2.85 -9.62 3.64
C THR A 120 3.23 -8.60 4.70
N VAL A 121 2.38 -7.59 4.87
CA VAL A 121 2.51 -6.59 5.95
C VAL A 121 2.52 -7.26 7.33
N LYS A 122 1.88 -8.42 7.49
CA LYS A 122 1.98 -9.24 8.71
C LYS A 122 3.41 -9.58 9.10
N ASP A 123 4.28 -9.89 8.13
CA ASP A 123 5.68 -10.22 8.41
C ASP A 123 6.48 -8.97 8.82
N PHE A 124 6.18 -7.83 8.20
CA PHE A 124 6.72 -6.54 8.62
C PHE A 124 6.28 -6.13 10.03
N LEU A 125 5.01 -6.37 10.38
CA LEU A 125 4.50 -6.11 11.73
C LEU A 125 5.22 -6.91 12.82
N LYS A 126 5.77 -8.10 12.50
CA LYS A 126 6.64 -8.83 13.44
C LYS A 126 7.93 -8.07 13.73
N GLU A 127 8.54 -7.44 12.73
CA GLU A 127 9.75 -6.63 12.92
C GLU A 127 9.44 -5.30 13.62
N VAL A 128 8.28 -4.69 13.33
CA VAL A 128 7.77 -3.54 14.08
C VAL A 128 7.63 -3.90 15.57
N LYS A 129 6.96 -5.02 15.89
CA LYS A 129 6.82 -5.51 17.27
C LYS A 129 8.16 -5.71 17.95
N LYS A 130 9.12 -6.33 17.27
CA LYS A 130 10.45 -6.59 17.82
C LYS A 130 11.21 -5.29 18.14
N SER A 131 11.08 -4.27 17.29
CA SER A 131 11.81 -2.99 17.44
C SER A 131 11.12 -1.99 18.37
N THR A 132 9.79 -2.05 18.49
CA THR A 132 8.99 -1.04 19.20
C THR A 132 8.27 -1.58 20.43
N GLY A 133 8.09 -2.91 20.55
CA GLY A 133 7.25 -3.54 21.57
C GLY A 133 5.75 -3.45 21.31
N LEU A 134 5.31 -2.78 20.25
CA LEU A 134 3.89 -2.63 19.91
C LEU A 134 3.35 -3.90 19.24
N GLU A 135 2.18 -4.36 19.68
CA GLU A 135 1.53 -5.52 19.06
C GLU A 135 0.90 -5.16 17.70
N PRO A 136 0.80 -6.10 16.74
CA PRO A 136 0.19 -5.86 15.42
C PRO A 136 -1.22 -5.27 15.49
N TRP A 137 -2.04 -5.76 16.41
CA TRP A 137 -3.41 -5.26 16.62
C TRP A 137 -3.45 -3.87 17.26
N GLN A 138 -2.33 -3.35 17.78
CA GLN A 138 -2.24 -2.04 18.40
C GLN A 138 -1.81 -0.94 17.42
N VAL A 139 -1.57 -1.24 16.15
CA VAL A 139 -1.00 -0.27 15.22
C VAL A 139 -1.71 -0.23 13.87
N HIS A 140 -1.70 0.95 13.26
CA HIS A 140 -1.99 1.13 11.84
C HIS A 140 -0.69 1.36 11.09
N VAL A 141 -0.49 0.62 10.00
CA VAL A 141 0.57 0.90 9.02
C VAL A 141 -0.03 1.75 7.92
N MET A 142 0.62 2.86 7.60
CA MET A 142 0.12 3.85 6.65
C MET A 142 1.19 4.28 5.67
N ILE A 143 0.75 4.55 4.44
CA ILE A 143 1.55 5.23 3.44
C ILE A 143 1.14 6.70 3.46
N VAL A 144 2.09 7.55 3.80
CA VAL A 144 1.93 9.00 3.82
C VAL A 144 2.61 9.57 2.59
N LYS A 145 1.89 10.38 1.81
CA LYS A 145 2.45 11.14 0.69
C LYS A 145 2.17 12.61 0.94
N THR A 146 3.20 13.46 0.86
CA THR A 146 3.04 14.92 1.04
C THR A 146 2.20 15.29 2.28
N ASN A 147 2.47 14.66 3.43
CA ASN A 147 1.75 14.84 4.71
C ASN A 147 0.25 14.46 4.69
N THR A 148 -0.21 13.68 3.71
CA THR A 148 -1.56 13.06 3.68
C THR A 148 -1.48 11.56 3.82
N ILE A 149 -2.43 10.95 4.54
CA ILE A 149 -2.59 9.50 4.56
C ILE A 149 -3.24 9.09 3.24
N THR A 150 -2.48 8.40 2.39
CA THR A 150 -2.96 7.92 1.08
C THR A 150 -3.50 6.51 1.15
N ARG A 151 -2.96 5.68 2.04
CA ARG A 151 -3.39 4.29 2.22
C ARG A 151 -3.12 3.82 3.64
N VAL A 152 -4.07 3.05 4.17
CA VAL A 152 -3.90 2.22 5.37
C VAL A 152 -3.70 0.78 4.91
N LEU A 153 -2.65 0.14 5.41
CA LEU A 153 -2.34 -1.25 5.09
C LEU A 153 -2.91 -2.18 6.16
N THR A 154 -3.42 -3.30 5.68
CA THR A 154 -3.91 -4.44 6.46
C THR A 154 -2.83 -5.53 6.54
N GLU A 155 -2.96 -6.49 7.46
CA GLU A 155 -1.98 -7.57 7.60
C GLU A 155 -1.79 -8.39 6.30
N ASP A 156 -2.84 -8.51 5.49
CA ASP A 156 -2.87 -9.31 4.27
C ASP A 156 -2.34 -8.56 3.03
N ASP A 157 -2.10 -7.25 3.14
CA ASP A 157 -1.54 -6.47 2.03
C ASP A 157 -0.11 -6.96 1.68
N PRO A 158 0.26 -6.94 0.40
CA PRO A 158 1.60 -7.35 -0.02
C PRO A 158 2.66 -6.39 0.49
N ILE A 159 3.80 -6.92 0.93
CA ILE A 159 4.88 -6.10 1.49
C ILE A 159 5.51 -5.15 0.46
N ALA A 160 5.36 -5.45 -0.83
CA ALA A 160 5.78 -4.60 -1.92
C ALA A 160 5.24 -3.16 -1.79
N LEU A 161 4.05 -2.96 -1.22
CA LEU A 161 3.50 -1.62 -1.00
C LEU A 161 4.31 -0.80 0.03
N VAL A 162 4.82 -1.47 1.07
CA VAL A 162 5.71 -0.83 2.07
C VAL A 162 7.03 -0.48 1.41
N LEU A 163 7.61 -1.39 0.61
CA LEU A 163 8.89 -1.17 -0.06
C LEU A 163 8.79 -0.04 -1.09
N LEU A 164 7.75 -0.02 -1.92
CA LEU A 164 7.51 1.05 -2.89
C LEU A 164 7.38 2.40 -2.19
N ALA A 165 6.62 2.48 -1.10
CA ALA A 165 6.47 3.70 -0.31
C ALA A 165 7.75 4.12 0.43
N ALA A 166 8.59 3.17 0.82
CA ALA A 166 9.85 3.43 1.50
C ALA A 166 10.93 4.01 0.58
N PHE A 167 10.90 3.63 -0.70
CA PHE A 167 11.92 4.03 -1.68
C PHE A 167 11.48 5.18 -2.60
N ASP A 168 10.22 5.60 -2.58
CA ASP A 168 9.78 6.84 -3.23
C ASP A 168 10.08 8.04 -2.32
N PRO A 169 10.86 9.05 -2.80
CA PRO A 169 11.28 10.20 -2.01
C PRO A 169 10.13 11.11 -1.53
N ASN A 170 8.93 10.98 -2.12
CA ASN A 170 7.76 11.79 -1.76
C ASN A 170 6.81 11.07 -0.79
N THR A 171 7.12 9.83 -0.45
CA THR A 171 6.31 9.00 0.43
C THR A 171 7.09 8.59 1.68
N SER A 172 6.35 8.27 2.73
CA SER A 172 6.91 7.73 3.96
C SER A 172 5.99 6.65 4.52
N VAL A 173 6.59 5.65 5.17
CA VAL A 173 5.86 4.61 5.89
C VAL A 173 5.73 5.03 7.35
N HIS A 174 4.48 5.13 7.81
CA HIS A 174 4.14 5.51 9.17
C HIS A 174 3.49 4.34 9.89
N VAL A 175 3.89 4.11 11.14
CA VAL A 175 3.26 3.17 12.06
C VAL A 175 2.69 3.96 13.22
N HIS A 176 1.37 4.04 13.31
CA HIS A 176 0.69 4.76 14.38
C HIS A 176 0.10 3.80 15.37
N ARG A 177 0.28 4.08 16.66
CA ARG A 177 -0.44 3.35 17.69
C ARG A 177 -1.93 3.71 17.63
N ILE A 178 -2.78 2.69 17.65
CA ILE A 178 -4.22 2.80 17.75
C ILE A 178 -4.54 3.19 19.20
N PRO A 179 -5.19 4.34 19.43
CA PRO A 179 -5.63 4.70 20.76
C PRO A 179 -6.59 3.65 21.33
N SER A 180 -6.49 3.37 22.63
CA SER A 180 -7.30 2.31 23.27
C SER A 180 -8.81 2.51 23.08
N HIS A 181 -9.27 3.76 23.03
CA HIS A 181 -10.67 4.11 22.80
C HIS A 181 -11.13 3.92 21.34
N HIS A 182 -10.25 3.65 20.38
CA HIS A 182 -10.61 3.31 19.00
C HIS A 182 -10.91 1.81 18.80
N PHE A 183 -10.47 0.94 19.71
CA PHE A 183 -10.71 -0.51 19.60
C PHE A 183 -12.20 -0.87 19.75
N GLU A 184 -12.92 -0.12 20.58
CA GLU A 184 -14.36 -0.24 20.75
C GLU A 184 -15.06 0.84 19.92
N THR A 185 -14.96 0.71 18.60
CA THR A 185 -15.72 1.59 17.70
C THR A 185 -17.21 1.38 17.97
N GLN A 186 -17.84 2.34 18.65
CA GLN A 186 -19.27 2.30 18.91
C GLN A 186 -20.04 2.23 17.58
N ARG A 187 -21.17 1.53 17.58
CA ARG A 187 -21.98 1.30 16.38
C ARG A 187 -22.40 2.63 15.76
N GLY A 188 -21.77 2.98 14.62
CA GLY A 188 -22.05 4.21 13.87
C GLY A 188 -20.94 5.26 13.90
N SER A 189 -19.88 5.05 14.67
CA SER A 189 -18.69 5.91 14.61
C SER A 189 -17.88 5.65 13.35
N LYS A 190 -17.15 6.67 12.87
CA LYS A 190 -16.27 6.62 11.70
C LYS A 190 -14.89 7.15 12.05
N VAL A 191 -13.86 6.47 11.58
CA VAL A 191 -12.49 6.97 11.65
C VAL A 191 -12.22 7.84 10.42
N VAL A 192 -11.71 9.05 10.61
CA VAL A 192 -11.34 9.99 9.55
C VAL A 192 -9.86 10.34 9.62
N SER A 193 -9.24 10.58 8.46
CA SER A 193 -7.89 11.14 8.40
C SER A 193 -7.94 12.65 8.60
N VAL A 194 -7.00 13.16 9.41
CA VAL A 194 -6.82 14.59 9.69
C VAL A 194 -5.40 14.97 9.28
N CYS A 195 -5.25 16.10 8.62
CA CYS A 195 -3.96 16.68 8.26
C CYS A 195 -3.95 18.17 8.57
N HIS A 196 -2.75 18.72 8.84
CA HIS A 196 -2.59 20.16 9.04
C HIS A 196 -2.34 20.83 7.70
N CYS A 197 -3.03 21.94 7.46
CA CYS A 197 -2.83 22.75 6.27
C CYS A 197 -2.72 24.22 6.64
N THR A 198 -2.10 25.01 5.76
CA THR A 198 -2.14 26.47 5.79
C THR A 198 -2.47 26.96 4.39
N SER A 199 -3.30 28.00 4.28
CA SER A 199 -3.52 28.66 2.99
C SER A 199 -2.36 29.61 2.70
N GLY A 200 -1.80 29.49 1.51
CA GLY A 200 -0.91 30.46 0.90
C GLY A 200 -1.67 31.73 0.50
N ILE A 201 -0.92 32.78 0.22
CA ILE A 201 -1.44 34.08 -0.24
C ILE A 201 -2.15 33.95 -1.59
N ASP A 202 -1.75 32.98 -2.40
CA ASP A 202 -2.30 32.63 -3.72
C ASP A 202 -3.48 31.63 -3.64
N GLY A 203 -3.94 31.29 -2.44
CA GLY A 203 -5.00 30.30 -2.22
C GLY A 203 -4.55 28.85 -2.35
N THR A 204 -3.24 28.58 -2.50
CA THR A 204 -2.72 27.20 -2.48
C THR A 204 -2.70 26.64 -1.06
N LEU A 205 -2.99 25.35 -0.89
CA LEU A 205 -2.91 24.68 0.41
C LEU A 205 -1.53 24.04 0.58
N SER A 206 -0.79 24.48 1.60
CA SER A 206 0.45 23.84 2.02
C SER A 206 0.18 22.93 3.20
N LEU A 207 0.46 21.64 3.04
CA LEU A 207 0.29 20.63 4.09
C LEU A 207 1.54 20.53 4.96
N TRP A 208 1.35 20.44 6.27
CA TRP A 208 2.44 20.34 7.24
C TRP A 208 2.07 19.39 8.38
N GLY A 209 3.01 19.17 9.30
CA GLY A 209 2.78 18.31 10.46
C GLY A 209 2.81 16.82 10.13
N SER A 210 2.19 16.00 10.97
CA SER A 210 2.03 14.56 10.74
C SER A 210 0.55 14.23 10.74
N PRO A 211 0.01 13.65 9.66
CA PRO A 211 -1.40 13.33 9.60
C PRO A 211 -1.74 12.22 10.61
N PHE A 212 -2.96 12.22 11.12
CA PHE A 212 -3.41 11.27 12.14
C PHE A 212 -4.87 10.86 11.92
N PHE A 213 -5.32 9.86 12.67
CA PHE A 213 -6.72 9.43 12.65
C PHE A 213 -7.50 10.03 13.80
N TRP A 214 -8.76 10.37 13.52
CA TRP A 214 -9.72 10.83 14.52
C TRP A 214 -11.00 10.02 14.44
N LEU A 215 -11.58 9.68 15.60
CA LEU A 215 -12.85 8.99 15.68
C LEU A 215 -13.99 10.00 15.80
N ILE A 216 -14.93 9.97 14.86
CA ILE A 216 -16.15 10.78 14.90
C ILE A 216 -17.34 9.87 15.20
N SER A 217 -18.08 10.17 16.26
CA SER A 217 -19.25 9.40 16.67
C SER A 217 -20.51 9.78 15.90
N LYS A 218 -21.43 8.84 15.71
CA LYS A 218 -22.70 9.12 15.01
C LYS A 218 -23.49 10.18 15.77
N GLY A 219 -23.83 11.28 15.09
CA GLY A 219 -24.59 12.38 15.68
C GLY A 219 -23.77 13.37 16.49
N GLN A 220 -22.44 13.18 16.57
CA GLN A 220 -21.53 14.18 17.13
C GLN A 220 -21.58 15.45 16.28
N LYS A 221 -21.72 16.61 16.91
CA LYS A 221 -21.78 17.88 16.18
C LYS A 221 -20.36 18.30 15.79
N PRO A 222 -20.17 18.99 14.65
CA PRO A 222 -18.86 19.47 14.23
C PRO A 222 -18.14 20.29 15.32
N ILE A 223 -18.88 21.14 16.04
CA ILE A 223 -18.33 21.96 17.13
C ILE A 223 -17.74 21.13 18.28
N ASP A 224 -18.34 19.97 18.59
CA ASP A 224 -17.84 19.07 19.63
C ASP A 224 -16.52 18.42 19.16
N VAL A 225 -16.45 18.01 17.89
CA VAL A 225 -15.23 17.47 17.27
C VAL A 225 -14.10 18.50 17.29
N VAL A 226 -14.40 19.77 16.96
CA VAL A 226 -13.42 20.85 17.00
C VAL A 226 -12.90 21.06 18.42
N TYR A 227 -13.78 21.11 19.43
CA TYR A 227 -13.36 21.29 20.82
C TYR A 227 -12.49 20.14 21.33
N GLU A 228 -12.84 18.90 20.99
CA GLU A 228 -12.03 17.73 21.34
C GLU A 228 -10.66 17.76 20.65
N LEU A 229 -10.63 18.15 19.36
CA LEU A 229 -9.39 18.33 18.62
C LEU A 229 -8.54 19.44 19.26
N GLU A 230 -9.09 20.62 19.53
CA GLU A 230 -8.38 21.73 20.20
C GLU A 230 -7.75 21.28 21.52
N THR A 231 -8.51 20.51 22.31
CA THR A 231 -8.03 19.95 23.59
C THR A 231 -6.89 18.96 23.38
N ALA A 232 -7.02 18.02 22.44
CA ALA A 232 -6.00 17.01 22.15
C ALA A 232 -4.75 17.59 21.47
N LEU A 233 -4.91 18.70 20.75
CA LEU A 233 -3.88 19.40 20.01
C LEU A 233 -3.20 20.47 20.87
N GLY A 234 -3.86 20.99 21.89
CA GLY A 234 -3.40 22.15 22.66
C GLY A 234 -3.32 23.42 21.81
N LEU A 235 -4.13 23.54 20.75
CA LEU A 235 -4.18 24.69 19.85
C LEU A 235 -5.62 25.16 19.71
N LYS A 236 -5.80 26.46 19.40
CA LYS A 236 -7.09 26.97 18.94
C LYS A 236 -7.25 26.70 17.45
N ILE A 237 -8.37 26.13 17.06
CA ILE A 237 -8.75 25.88 15.67
C ILE A 237 -9.72 27.00 15.27
N HIS A 238 -9.30 27.82 14.32
CA HIS A 238 -10.21 28.78 13.69
C HIS A 238 -11.01 28.03 12.62
N GLU A 239 -12.33 27.95 12.82
CA GLU A 239 -13.21 27.22 11.92
C GLU A 239 -13.40 27.98 10.60
N GLU A 240 -13.01 27.36 9.50
CA GLU A 240 -13.55 27.65 8.18
C GLU A 240 -14.07 26.34 7.62
N ILE A 241 -15.40 26.15 7.63
CA ILE A 241 -16.03 24.98 7.00
C ILE A 241 -15.93 25.19 5.49
N VAL A 242 -14.84 24.74 4.89
CA VAL A 242 -14.70 24.71 3.43
C VAL A 242 -15.43 23.46 2.90
N PRO A 243 -16.41 23.59 1.99
CA PRO A 243 -17.02 22.45 1.33
C PRO A 243 -15.94 21.54 0.73
N SER A 244 -16.08 20.23 0.92
CA SER A 244 -15.14 19.19 0.50
C SER A 244 -14.38 19.55 -0.77
N ILE A 245 -13.11 19.93 -0.63
CA ILE A 245 -12.22 20.14 -1.77
C ILE A 245 -11.87 18.75 -2.29
N SER A 246 -12.35 18.42 -3.49
CA SER A 246 -11.82 17.28 -4.23
C SER A 246 -10.40 17.64 -4.63
N LEU A 247 -9.42 17.19 -3.85
CA LEU A 247 -8.01 17.22 -4.26
C LEU A 247 -7.91 16.40 -5.56
N LYS A 248 -7.60 17.08 -6.66
CA LYS A 248 -7.32 16.44 -7.96
C LYS A 248 -5.96 15.77 -7.93
#